data_AF-A0A6A4ZIJ6-F1
#
_entry.id   AF-A0A6A4ZIJ6-F1
#
_cell.length_a   1.000
_cell.length_b   1.000
_cell.length_c   1.000
_cell.angle_alpha   90.00
_cell.angle_beta   90.00
_cell.angle_gamma   90.00
#
_symmetry.space_group_name_H-M   'P 1'
#
loop_
_entity.id
_entity.type
_entity.pdbx_description
1 polymer ?
#
loop_
_entity_poly.entity_id
_entity_poly.type
_entity_poly.pdbx_seq_one_letter_code
_entity_poly.pdbx_strand_id
1 'polypeptide(L)'
;MQTRSASSLLAHVHHLPGADSIVLQFNLLGLDRQLVRQVDEELSRVLVRIERFVNPPVKKRDLKYAAKKNPHLAPVPPPEATPAVIHFKTRADQALSPTSRVIDAFLAASFLEINSDVYRILHNQPRVKAVSLAVDTHFCGVPILPTVDLDFCTPAECTWVWRRGDDATAVVVGTDRMYTPTAADAGHALTVTCTPPRSA
;
A
#
# COMPACT_ATOMS: atom_id res chain seq x y z
N MET A 1 -32.66 -10.14 -0.43
CA MET A 1 -31.34 -10.42 0.16
C MET A 1 -30.28 -9.88 -0.78
N GLN A 2 -29.74 -8.70 -0.51
CA GLN A 2 -28.69 -8.09 -1.33
C GLN A 2 -27.33 -8.62 -0.86
N THR A 3 -26.67 -9.38 -1.72
CA THR A 3 -25.27 -9.78 -1.56
C THR A 3 -24.40 -8.54 -1.67
N ARG A 4 -23.91 -8.02 -0.54
CA ARG A 4 -22.84 -7.03 -0.51
C ARG A 4 -21.60 -7.67 -1.13
N SER A 5 -21.27 -7.29 -2.36
CA SER A 5 -19.92 -7.41 -2.89
C SER A 5 -19.07 -6.40 -2.11
N ALA A 6 -18.62 -6.80 -0.92
CA ALA A 6 -17.66 -6.02 -0.15
C ALA A 6 -16.31 -6.20 -0.85
N SER A 7 -15.84 -5.17 -1.56
CA SER A 7 -14.44 -5.08 -1.94
C SER A 7 -13.59 -5.32 -0.69
N SER A 8 -12.82 -6.39 -0.64
CA SER A 8 -12.00 -6.71 0.52
C SER A 8 -10.97 -5.58 0.71
N LEU A 9 -11.05 -4.86 1.82
CA LEU A 9 -10.07 -3.84 2.13
C LEU A 9 -8.72 -4.53 2.38
N LEU A 10 -7.64 -3.88 1.95
CA LEU A 10 -6.29 -4.43 2.06
C LEU A 10 -5.44 -3.56 2.99
N ALA A 11 -4.66 -4.23 3.82
CA ALA A 11 -3.57 -3.64 4.57
C ALA A 11 -2.28 -4.37 4.20
N HIS A 12 -1.19 -3.62 4.10
CA HIS A 12 0.13 -4.15 3.74
C HIS A 12 1.07 -3.98 4.92
N VAL A 13 1.73 -5.07 5.29
CA VAL A 13 2.78 -5.07 6.32
C VAL A 13 4.10 -5.35 5.63
N HIS A 14 5.05 -4.43 5.81
CA HIS A 14 6.38 -4.49 5.22
C HIS A 14 7.44 -4.52 6.32
N HIS A 15 8.25 -5.58 6.32
CA HIS A 15 9.38 -5.74 7.21
C HIS A 15 10.53 -6.43 6.48
N LEU A 16 11.67 -5.75 6.41
CA LEU A 16 12.91 -6.34 5.89
C LEU A 16 13.65 -7.06 7.03
N PRO A 17 14.22 -8.25 6.77
CA PRO A 17 15.04 -8.93 7.77
C PRO A 17 16.17 -8.02 8.27
N GLY A 18 16.27 -7.85 9.59
CA GLY A 18 17.29 -7.02 10.23
C GLY A 18 16.97 -5.52 10.28
N ALA A 19 15.78 -5.08 9.83
CA ALA A 19 15.35 -3.70 10.02
C ALA A 19 14.79 -3.48 11.43
N ASP A 20 15.11 -2.34 12.04
CA ASP A 20 14.56 -1.94 13.35
C ASP A 20 13.13 -1.39 13.26
N SER A 21 12.59 -1.31 12.04
CA SER A 21 11.27 -0.77 11.80
C SER A 21 10.41 -1.64 10.89
N ILE A 22 9.12 -1.58 11.13
CA ILE A 22 8.08 -2.27 10.40
C ILE A 22 7.02 -1.26 9.96
N VAL A 23 6.51 -1.43 8.74
CA VAL A 23 5.57 -0.50 8.12
C VAL A 23 4.21 -1.16 7.94
N LEU A 24 3.15 -0.46 8.34
CA LEU A 24 1.76 -0.81 8.04
C LEU A 24 1.15 0.26 7.13
N GLN A 25 0.64 -0.15 5.96
CA GLN A 25 -0.03 0.71 4.99
C GLN A 25 -1.46 0.23 4.75
N PHE A 26 -2.44 1.13 4.76
CA PHE A 26 -3.85 0.80 4.48
C PHE A 26 -4.62 2.07 4.14
N ASN A 27 -5.73 1.94 3.40
CA ASN A 27 -6.62 3.07 3.15
C ASN A 27 -7.62 3.21 4.30
N LEU A 28 -7.78 4.38 4.89
CA LEU A 28 -8.76 4.64 5.94
C LEU A 28 -9.47 5.97 5.68
N LEU A 29 -10.79 5.93 5.61
CA LEU A 29 -11.63 7.10 5.28
C LEU A 29 -11.23 7.76 3.95
N GLY A 30 -10.89 6.95 2.94
CA GLY A 30 -10.49 7.42 1.61
C GLY A 30 -9.06 7.97 1.54
N LEU A 31 -8.29 7.89 2.63
CA LEU A 31 -6.93 8.40 2.69
C LEU A 31 -5.94 7.26 2.95
N ASP A 32 -4.85 7.23 2.18
CA ASP A 32 -3.78 6.27 2.43
C ASP A 32 -3.06 6.62 3.74
N ARG A 33 -3.03 5.66 4.65
CA ARG A 33 -2.34 5.73 5.92
C ARG A 33 -1.09 4.88 5.85
N GLN A 34 -0.01 5.43 6.41
CA GLN A 34 1.24 4.72 6.61
C GLN A 34 1.70 4.92 8.04
N LEU A 35 2.03 3.83 8.72
CA LEU A 35 2.64 3.83 10.04
C LEU A 35 3.99 3.14 9.94
N VAL A 36 5.07 3.89 10.20
CA VAL A 36 6.42 3.33 10.39
C VAL A 36 6.65 3.22 11.89
N ARG A 37 6.84 2.01 12.38
CA ARG A 37 6.92 1.66 13.82
C ARG A 37 8.22 0.94 14.15
N GLN A 38 8.66 1.08 15.38
CA GLN A 38 9.80 0.31 15.89
C GLN A 38 9.35 -1.13 16.15
N VAL A 39 10.19 -2.11 15.83
CA VAL A 39 9.84 -3.53 15.97
C VAL A 39 9.54 -3.93 17.42
N ASP A 40 10.24 -3.32 18.38
CA ASP A 40 10.16 -3.61 19.81
C ASP A 40 9.11 -2.83 20.59
N GLU A 41 8.40 -1.88 19.96
CA GLU A 41 7.35 -1.16 20.67
C GLU A 41 6.13 -2.07 20.94
N GLU A 42 5.29 -1.67 21.90
CA GLU A 42 4.04 -2.37 22.16
C GLU A 42 2.95 -2.01 21.14
N LEU A 43 2.14 -3.00 20.77
CA LEU A 43 0.99 -2.84 19.87
C LEU A 43 0.01 -1.76 20.34
N SER A 44 -0.12 -1.57 21.66
CA SER A 44 -0.94 -0.53 22.30
C SER A 44 -0.68 0.87 21.71
N ARG A 45 0.58 1.19 21.38
CA ARG A 45 0.95 2.48 20.79
C ARG A 45 0.44 2.64 19.36
N VAL A 46 0.40 1.55 18.60
CA VAL A 46 -0.16 1.50 17.25
C VAL A 46 -1.67 1.70 17.31
N LEU A 47 -2.37 1.01 18.22
CA LEU A 47 -3.82 1.11 18.40
C LEU A 47 -4.23 2.56 18.70
N VAL A 48 -3.55 3.23 19.63
CA VAL A 48 -3.77 4.66 19.95
C VAL A 48 -3.54 5.54 18.71
N ARG A 49 -2.57 5.21 17.86
CA ARG A 49 -2.31 5.99 16.64
C ARG A 49 -3.42 5.80 15.59
N ILE A 50 -3.89 4.58 15.41
CA ILE A 50 -4.99 4.26 14.50
C ILE A 50 -6.27 4.94 15.00
N GLU A 51 -6.52 4.92 16.31
CA GLU A 51 -7.63 5.65 16.92
C GLU A 51 -7.57 7.14 16.62
N ARG A 52 -6.38 7.77 16.68
CA ARG A 52 -6.19 9.17 16.27
C ARG A 52 -6.42 9.43 14.78
N PHE A 53 -6.38 8.41 13.91
CA PHE A 53 -6.77 8.57 12.51
C PHE A 53 -8.28 8.49 12.32
N VAL A 54 -8.96 7.67 13.12
CA VAL A 54 -10.43 7.59 13.15
C VAL A 54 -11.02 8.85 13.78
N ASN A 55 -10.46 9.28 14.90
CA ASN A 55 -10.88 10.40 15.73
C ASN A 55 -9.74 11.45 15.81
N PRO A 56 -9.52 12.25 14.76
CA PRO A 56 -8.47 13.26 14.77
C PRO A 56 -8.75 14.32 15.85
N PRO A 57 -7.75 14.70 16.66
CA PRO A 57 -7.95 15.73 17.68
C PRO A 57 -8.24 17.08 17.02
N VAL A 58 -9.28 17.77 17.48
CA VAL A 58 -9.62 19.12 17.02
C VAL A 58 -8.47 20.06 17.34
N LYS A 59 -7.87 20.71 16.33
CA LYS A 59 -6.74 21.62 16.56
C LYS A 59 -7.24 22.90 17.22
N LYS A 60 -6.55 23.36 18.27
CA LYS A 60 -6.88 24.60 19.01
C LYS A 60 -6.95 25.86 18.13
N ARG A 61 -6.28 25.88 16.98
CA ARG A 61 -6.37 27.00 16.00
C ARG A 61 -7.73 27.03 15.30
N ASP A 62 -8.31 25.88 14.98
CA ASP A 62 -9.59 25.78 14.27
C ASP A 62 -10.75 26.16 15.20
N LEU A 63 -10.65 25.81 16.50
CA LEU A 63 -11.56 26.27 17.55
C LEU A 63 -11.51 27.80 17.74
N LYS A 64 -10.32 28.40 17.73
CA LYS A 64 -10.16 29.87 17.83
C LYS A 64 -10.70 30.62 16.60
N TYR A 65 -10.58 30.02 15.41
CA TYR A 65 -11.11 30.61 14.17
C TYR A 65 -12.64 30.52 14.11
N ALA A 66 -13.23 29.39 14.53
CA ALA A 66 -14.68 29.21 14.64
C ALA A 66 -15.30 30.17 15.69
N ALA A 67 -14.67 30.32 16.85
CA ALA A 67 -15.13 31.22 17.91
C ALA A 67 -15.09 32.71 17.52
N LYS A 68 -14.13 33.12 16.68
CA LYS A 68 -14.09 34.49 16.13
C LYS A 68 -15.19 34.76 15.10
N LYS A 69 -15.66 33.72 14.39
CA LYS A 69 -16.61 33.85 13.29
C LYS A 69 -18.07 33.90 13.76
N ASN A 70 -18.38 33.29 14.91
CA ASN A 70 -19.72 33.32 15.53
C ASN A 70 -19.63 33.49 17.07
N PRO A 71 -19.49 34.71 17.57
CA PRO A 71 -19.34 34.97 19.01
C PRO A 71 -20.63 34.78 19.84
N HIS A 72 -21.79 34.56 19.20
CA HIS A 72 -23.10 34.52 19.88
C HIS A 72 -23.68 33.10 20.06
N LEU A 73 -22.99 32.06 19.60
CA LEU A 73 -23.38 30.67 19.82
C LEU A 73 -22.61 30.14 21.04
N ALA A 74 -23.33 29.67 22.06
CA ALA A 74 -22.74 28.94 23.18
C ALA A 74 -21.83 27.83 22.64
N PRO A 75 -20.67 27.55 23.28
CA PRO A 75 -19.76 26.54 22.79
C PRO A 75 -20.48 25.20 22.74
N VAL A 76 -20.80 24.75 21.52
CA VAL A 76 -21.26 23.39 21.28
C VAL A 76 -20.14 22.48 21.79
N PRO A 77 -20.39 21.60 22.77
CA PRO A 77 -19.38 20.68 23.23
C PRO A 77 -18.86 19.90 22.01
N PRO A 78 -17.54 19.70 21.88
CA PRO A 78 -17.00 18.93 20.78
C PRO A 78 -17.73 17.59 20.74
N PRO A 79 -18.11 17.08 19.55
CA PRO A 79 -18.77 15.79 19.44
C PRO A 79 -17.93 14.77 20.21
N GLU A 80 -18.56 14.07 21.15
CA GLU A 80 -17.91 13.02 21.91
C GLU A 80 -17.32 12.02 20.92
N ALA A 81 -15.99 11.89 20.93
CA ALA A 81 -15.30 10.93 20.08
C ALA A 81 -15.71 9.54 20.54
N THR A 82 -16.50 8.82 19.74
CA THR A 82 -16.82 7.42 20.01
C THR A 82 -15.52 6.60 19.95
N PRO A 83 -15.18 5.83 20.99
CA PRO A 83 -13.98 5.03 21.00
C PRO A 83 -14.01 4.06 19.81
N ALA A 84 -12.94 4.06 19.02
CA ALA A 84 -12.85 3.20 17.86
C ALA A 84 -12.56 1.76 18.31
N VAL A 85 -13.27 0.79 17.74
CA VAL A 85 -13.00 -0.63 18.00
C VAL A 85 -11.88 -1.07 17.03
N ILE A 86 -10.69 -1.37 17.54
CA ILE A 86 -9.53 -1.71 16.72
C ILE A 86 -8.92 -3.03 17.18
N HIS A 87 -8.86 -4.01 16.30
CA HIS A 87 -8.28 -5.33 16.59
C HIS A 87 -7.36 -5.80 15.47
N PHE A 88 -6.18 -6.29 15.85
CA PHE A 88 -5.40 -7.17 14.97
C PHE A 88 -5.76 -8.60 15.31
N LYS A 89 -6.09 -9.41 14.29
CA LYS A 89 -6.52 -10.79 14.48
C LYS A 89 -5.71 -11.77 13.65
N THR A 90 -5.51 -12.96 14.18
CA THR A 90 -4.92 -14.08 13.45
C THR A 90 -5.93 -14.69 12.48
N ARG A 91 -5.47 -15.65 11.65
CA ARG A 91 -6.37 -16.41 10.75
C ARG A 91 -7.46 -17.19 11.49
N ALA A 92 -7.25 -17.50 12.76
CA ALA A 92 -8.21 -18.18 13.63
C ALA A 92 -9.19 -17.21 14.33
N ASP A 93 -9.27 -15.95 13.88
CA ASP A 93 -10.12 -14.88 14.46
C ASP A 93 -9.77 -14.53 15.92
N GLN A 94 -8.56 -14.90 16.37
CA GLN A 94 -8.07 -14.56 17.71
C GLN A 94 -7.46 -13.16 17.72
N ALA A 95 -7.97 -12.28 18.60
CA ALA A 95 -7.41 -10.96 18.81
C ALA A 95 -6.03 -11.03 19.47
N LEU A 96 -5.09 -10.26 18.94
CA LEU A 96 -3.73 -10.15 19.45
C LEU A 96 -3.67 -9.20 20.66
N SER A 97 -2.76 -9.49 21.59
CA SER A 97 -2.64 -8.70 22.82
C SER A 97 -2.08 -7.29 22.54
N PRO A 98 -2.66 -6.23 23.14
CA PRO A 98 -2.08 -4.89 23.07
C PRO A 98 -0.66 -4.77 23.64
N THR A 99 -0.25 -5.69 24.52
CA THR A 99 1.10 -5.72 25.11
C THR A 99 2.11 -6.50 24.28
N SER A 100 1.68 -7.17 23.20
CA SER A 100 2.61 -7.84 22.28
C SER A 100 3.51 -6.82 21.59
N ARG A 101 4.74 -7.23 21.29
CA ARG A 101 5.65 -6.46 20.43
C ARG A 101 5.03 -6.29 19.05
N VAL A 102 5.20 -5.12 18.45
CA VAL A 102 4.61 -4.80 17.15
C VAL A 102 5.07 -5.77 16.07
N ILE A 103 6.34 -6.18 16.07
CA ILE A 103 6.85 -7.15 15.09
C ILE A 103 6.10 -8.48 15.18
N ASP A 104 5.97 -9.03 16.39
CA ASP A 104 5.32 -10.33 16.62
C ASP A 104 3.83 -10.24 16.29
N ALA A 105 3.19 -9.14 16.68
CA ALA A 105 1.77 -8.90 16.41
C ALA A 105 1.50 -8.74 14.91
N PHE A 106 2.28 -7.92 14.20
CA PHE A 106 2.04 -7.69 12.79
C PHE A 106 2.27 -8.96 11.98
N LEU A 107 3.38 -9.68 12.20
CA LEU A 107 3.66 -10.92 11.46
C LEU A 107 2.63 -12.04 11.75
N ALA A 108 2.05 -12.08 12.95
CA ALA A 108 0.98 -13.02 13.28
C ALA A 108 -0.40 -12.62 12.75
N ALA A 109 -0.62 -11.33 12.49
CA ALA A 109 -1.91 -10.80 12.10
C ALA A 109 -2.24 -11.17 10.64
N SER A 110 -3.46 -11.67 10.43
CA SER A 110 -4.05 -11.90 9.11
C SER A 110 -5.12 -10.86 8.79
N PHE A 111 -5.71 -10.24 9.81
CA PHE A 111 -6.74 -9.23 9.68
C PHE A 111 -6.49 -8.04 10.60
N LEU A 112 -6.85 -6.85 10.12
CA LEU A 112 -6.99 -5.64 10.92
C LEU A 112 -8.45 -5.22 10.85
N GLU A 113 -9.10 -5.08 11.98
CA GLU A 113 -10.46 -4.57 12.09
C GLU A 113 -10.44 -3.16 12.66
N ILE A 114 -11.18 -2.26 12.02
CA ILE A 114 -11.38 -0.89 12.47
C ILE A 114 -12.89 -0.61 12.36
N ASN A 115 -13.58 -0.58 13.50
CA ASN A 115 -15.04 -0.49 13.57
C ASN A 115 -15.72 -1.62 12.77
N SER A 116 -16.38 -1.29 11.66
CA SER A 116 -17.02 -2.25 10.75
C SER A 116 -16.12 -2.71 9.60
N ASP A 117 -14.96 -2.08 9.42
CA ASP A 117 -14.07 -2.32 8.28
C ASP A 117 -13.08 -3.43 8.62
N VAL A 118 -13.02 -4.44 7.76
CA VAL A 118 -12.10 -5.58 7.90
C VAL A 118 -11.08 -5.55 6.76
N TYR A 119 -9.82 -5.36 7.13
CA TYR A 119 -8.68 -5.33 6.23
C TYR A 119 -7.99 -6.69 6.25
N ARG A 120 -7.79 -7.30 5.08
CA ARG A 120 -6.89 -8.45 4.95
C ARG A 120 -5.46 -7.94 4.95
N ILE A 121 -4.64 -8.47 5.85
CA ILE A 121 -3.23 -8.11 5.95
C ILE A 121 -2.43 -8.97 4.97
N LEU A 122 -1.64 -8.31 4.14
CA LEU A 122 -0.72 -8.92 3.20
C LEU A 122 0.71 -8.57 3.62
N HIS A 123 1.50 -9.62 3.87
CA HIS A 123 2.88 -9.50 4.31
C HIS A 123 3.83 -9.48 3.12
N ASN A 124 4.76 -8.53 3.13
CA ASN A 124 5.94 -8.51 2.25
C ASN A 124 5.61 -8.91 0.80
N GLN A 125 4.54 -8.36 0.24
CA GLN A 125 4.06 -8.77 -1.08
C GLN A 125 5.04 -8.29 -2.16
N PRO A 126 5.45 -9.16 -3.09
CA PRO A 126 6.08 -8.76 -4.33
C PRO A 126 5.34 -7.61 -5.01
N ARG A 127 6.03 -6.49 -5.22
CA ARG A 127 5.44 -5.29 -5.82
C ARG A 127 6.40 -4.60 -6.75
N VAL A 128 5.86 -4.13 -7.88
CA VAL A 128 6.54 -3.19 -8.78
C VAL A 128 6.17 -1.77 -8.36
N LYS A 129 7.15 -0.97 -7.97
CA LYS A 129 6.97 0.46 -7.65
C LYS A 129 7.09 1.32 -8.89
N ALA A 130 8.11 1.05 -9.70
CA ALA A 130 8.36 1.79 -10.94
C ALA A 130 9.06 0.90 -11.96
N VAL A 131 8.75 1.16 -13.23
CA VAL A 131 9.48 0.64 -14.40
C VAL A 131 9.83 1.86 -15.24
N SER A 132 11.09 1.97 -15.62
CA SER A 132 11.58 3.12 -16.40
C SER A 132 12.59 2.68 -17.45
N LEU A 133 12.63 3.42 -18.55
CA LEU A 133 13.66 3.32 -19.57
C LEU A 133 14.58 4.54 -19.41
N ALA A 134 15.88 4.36 -19.63
CA ALA A 134 16.86 5.44 -19.44
C ALA A 134 16.71 6.55 -20.49
N VAL A 135 16.21 6.20 -21.68
CA VAL A 135 16.01 7.10 -22.82
C VAL A 135 14.72 6.72 -23.53
N ASP A 136 14.09 7.67 -24.22
CA ASP A 136 12.88 7.41 -25.00
C ASP A 136 13.19 6.96 -26.44
N THR A 137 14.36 7.35 -26.96
CA THR A 137 14.80 6.99 -28.32
C THR A 137 15.66 5.73 -28.29
N HIS A 138 15.26 4.74 -29.09
CA HIS A 138 15.91 3.44 -29.17
C HIS A 138 16.28 3.11 -30.61
N PHE A 139 17.32 2.29 -30.79
CA PHE A 139 17.83 1.90 -32.10
C PHE A 139 17.70 0.40 -32.31
N CYS A 140 17.40 -0.01 -33.54
CA CYS A 140 17.47 -1.41 -33.94
C CYS A 140 18.87 -1.98 -33.69
N GLY A 141 18.95 -3.18 -33.12
CA GLY A 141 20.20 -3.85 -32.78
C GLY A 141 20.85 -3.39 -31.47
N VAL A 142 20.33 -2.36 -30.80
CA VAL A 142 20.83 -1.89 -29.50
C VAL A 142 19.91 -2.40 -28.38
N PRO A 143 20.43 -3.19 -27.41
CA PRO A 143 19.61 -3.76 -26.37
C PRO A 143 19.05 -2.68 -25.42
N ILE A 144 17.79 -2.85 -25.06
CA ILE A 144 17.07 -2.04 -24.07
C ILE A 144 16.99 -2.85 -22.77
N LEU A 145 17.46 -2.25 -21.68
CA LEU A 145 17.36 -2.84 -20.35
C LEU A 145 16.58 -1.89 -19.42
N PRO A 146 15.36 -2.24 -19.01
CA PRO A 146 14.58 -1.43 -18.09
C PRO A 146 15.20 -1.39 -16.69
N THR A 147 15.11 -0.22 -16.07
CA THR A 147 15.36 -0.02 -14.65
C THR A 147 14.06 -0.21 -13.89
N VAL A 148 14.11 -1.00 -12.81
CA VAL A 148 12.93 -1.29 -11.98
C VAL A 148 13.21 -1.02 -10.52
N ASP A 149 12.20 -0.45 -9.87
CA ASP A 149 12.10 -0.34 -8.42
C ASP A 149 11.09 -1.39 -7.94
N LEU A 150 11.56 -2.34 -7.15
CA LEU A 150 10.84 -3.53 -6.72
C LEU A 150 10.89 -3.66 -5.20
N ASP A 151 9.78 -4.07 -4.59
CA ASP A 151 9.72 -4.49 -3.19
C ASP A 151 9.45 -6.00 -3.12
N PHE A 152 10.18 -6.70 -2.25
CA PHE A 152 9.97 -8.12 -1.91
C PHE A 152 9.98 -9.09 -3.09
N CYS A 153 10.62 -8.71 -4.19
CA CYS A 153 10.94 -9.59 -5.31
C CYS A 153 12.16 -9.06 -6.07
N THR A 154 12.75 -9.91 -6.89
CA THR A 154 13.86 -9.61 -7.77
C THR A 154 13.39 -9.49 -9.22
N PRO A 155 14.15 -8.81 -10.10
CA PRO A 155 13.80 -8.72 -11.52
C PRO A 155 13.69 -10.09 -12.22
N ALA A 156 14.38 -11.11 -11.71
CA ALA A 156 14.37 -12.47 -12.24
C ALA A 156 13.08 -13.25 -11.90
N GLU A 157 12.41 -12.89 -10.81
CA GLU A 157 11.13 -13.50 -10.40
C GLU A 157 9.93 -12.84 -11.09
N CYS A 158 10.15 -11.70 -11.76
CA CYS A 158 9.10 -10.97 -12.47
C CYS A 158 8.89 -11.53 -13.88
N THR A 159 7.64 -11.46 -14.34
CA THR A 159 7.28 -11.74 -15.73
C THR A 159 7.39 -10.47 -16.56
N TRP A 160 8.10 -10.55 -17.68
CA TRP A 160 8.33 -9.42 -18.59
C TRP A 160 7.59 -9.65 -19.91
N VAL A 161 7.01 -8.59 -20.46
CA VAL A 161 6.38 -8.62 -21.77
C VAL A 161 6.70 -7.33 -22.52
N TRP A 162 7.30 -7.48 -23.69
CA TRP A 162 7.52 -6.40 -24.64
C TRP A 162 6.46 -6.45 -25.72
N ARG A 163 5.86 -5.30 -26.02
CA ARG A 163 4.88 -5.14 -27.08
C ARG A 163 5.29 -4.03 -28.04
N ARG A 164 4.99 -4.24 -29.32
CA ARG A 164 5.14 -3.25 -30.40
C ARG A 164 3.79 -2.72 -30.83
N GLY A 165 3.69 -1.40 -31.01
CA GLY A 165 2.51 -0.70 -31.49
C GLY A 165 1.64 -0.14 -30.36
N ASP A 166 0.52 0.47 -30.73
CA ASP A 166 -0.41 1.07 -29.79
C ASP A 166 -1.33 0.02 -29.15
N ASP A 167 -1.94 0.32 -28.00
CA ASP A 167 -2.71 -0.63 -27.17
C ASP A 167 -3.74 -1.47 -27.95
N ALA A 168 -4.37 -0.92 -29.00
CA ALA A 168 -5.37 -1.63 -29.80
C ALA A 168 -4.78 -2.66 -30.78
N THR A 169 -3.52 -2.51 -31.17
CA THR A 169 -2.82 -3.34 -32.18
C THR A 169 -1.51 -3.94 -31.66
N ALA A 170 -1.30 -3.87 -30.34
CA ALA A 170 -0.04 -4.22 -29.72
C ALA A 170 0.28 -5.71 -29.88
N VAL A 171 1.40 -6.03 -30.52
CA VAL A 171 1.88 -7.41 -30.71
C VAL A 171 3.00 -7.71 -29.72
N VAL A 172 2.96 -8.87 -29.07
CA VAL A 172 4.05 -9.32 -28.19
C VAL A 172 5.28 -9.66 -29.03
N VAL A 173 6.40 -9.01 -28.72
CA VAL A 173 7.68 -9.15 -29.45
C VAL A 173 8.81 -9.72 -28.59
N GLY A 174 8.63 -9.82 -27.27
CA GLY A 174 9.61 -10.42 -26.37
C GLY A 174 9.06 -10.68 -24.97
N THR A 175 9.69 -11.60 -24.25
CA THR A 175 9.29 -12.00 -22.88
C THR A 175 10.44 -11.94 -21.86
N ASP A 176 11.63 -11.55 -22.31
CA ASP A 176 12.77 -11.34 -21.44
C ASP A 176 12.78 -9.92 -20.87
N ARG A 177 13.51 -9.72 -19.77
CA ARG A 177 13.72 -8.38 -19.21
C ARG A 177 14.39 -7.44 -20.22
N MET A 178 15.43 -7.94 -20.90
CA MET A 178 16.14 -7.20 -21.93
C MET A 178 15.52 -7.49 -23.28
N TYR A 179 15.38 -6.46 -24.12
CA TYR A 179 14.87 -6.62 -25.47
C TYR A 179 15.74 -5.85 -26.46
N THR A 180 16.10 -6.49 -27.57
CA THR A 180 16.86 -5.88 -28.65
C THR A 180 15.93 -5.62 -29.83
N PRO A 181 15.58 -4.36 -30.14
CA PRO A 181 14.68 -4.04 -31.24
C PRO A 181 15.27 -4.48 -32.58
N THR A 182 14.39 -4.88 -33.48
CA THR A 182 14.67 -5.34 -34.83
C THR A 182 14.21 -4.31 -35.86
N ALA A 183 14.51 -4.54 -37.14
CA ALA A 183 14.03 -3.68 -38.23
C ALA A 183 12.49 -3.62 -38.31
N ALA A 184 11.78 -4.66 -37.85
CA ALA A 184 10.32 -4.68 -37.83
C ALA A 184 9.72 -3.73 -36.77
N ASP A 185 10.53 -3.28 -35.81
CA ASP A 185 10.11 -2.38 -34.73
C ASP A 185 10.34 -0.91 -35.07
N ALA A 186 11.07 -0.62 -36.15
CA ALA A 186 11.32 0.75 -36.60
C ALA A 186 10.00 1.50 -36.85
N GLY A 187 9.92 2.73 -36.34
CA GLY A 187 8.73 3.59 -36.47
C GLY A 187 7.55 3.23 -35.56
N HIS A 188 7.69 2.21 -34.70
CA HIS A 188 6.64 1.81 -33.76
C HIS A 188 7.04 2.12 -32.32
N ALA A 189 6.04 2.42 -31.48
CA ALA A 189 6.23 2.47 -30.03
C ALA A 189 6.51 1.06 -29.47
N LEU A 190 7.38 1.00 -28.46
CA LEU A 190 7.63 -0.20 -27.67
C LEU A 190 7.16 0.02 -26.24
N THR A 191 6.40 -0.94 -25.71
CA THR A 191 5.92 -0.93 -24.33
C THR A 191 6.45 -2.15 -23.60
N VAL A 192 7.04 -1.93 -22.42
CA VAL A 192 7.44 -3.01 -21.51
C VAL A 192 6.49 -3.07 -20.32
N THR A 193 6.04 -4.28 -19.99
CA THR A 193 5.28 -4.56 -18.78
C THR A 193 6.10 -5.47 -17.88
N CYS A 194 6.27 -5.08 -16.62
CA CYS A 194 6.85 -5.91 -15.56
C CYS A 194 5.73 -6.30 -14.59
N THR A 195 5.52 -7.60 -14.40
CA THR A 195 4.53 -8.14 -13.46
C THR A 195 5.25 -8.88 -12.34
N PRO A 196 5.05 -8.51 -11.06
CA PRO A 196 5.67 -9.23 -9.95
C PRO A 196 5.05 -10.63 -9.81
N PRO A 197 5.75 -11.59 -9.19
CA PRO A 197 5.19 -12.91 -8.93
C PRO A 197 3.94 -12.80 -8.04
N ARG A 198 2.98 -13.72 -8.24
CA ARG A 198 1.83 -13.80 -7.34
C ARG A 198 2.31 -14.18 -5.95
N SER A 199 1.80 -13.49 -4.96
CA SER A 199 2.04 -13.85 -3.57
C SER A 199 1.34 -15.17 -3.26
N ALA A 200 2.07 -16.09 -2.62
CA ALA A 200 1.58 -17.40 -2.22
C ALA A 200 0.60 -17.32 -1.03
#